data_AF-A0A535UXE5-F1
#
_entry.id   AF-A0A535UXE5-F1
#
_cell.length_a   1.000
_cell.length_b   1.000
_cell.length_c   1.000
_cell.angle_alpha   90.00
_cell.angle_beta   90.00
_cell.angle_gamma   90.00
#
_symmetry.space_group_name_H-M   'P 1'
#
loop_
_entity.id
_entity.type
_entity.pdbx_description
1 polymer ?
#
loop_
_entity_poly.entity_id
_entity_poly.type
_entity_poly.pdbx_seq_one_letter_code
_entity_poly.pdbx_strand_id
1 'polypeptide(L)'
;MQAFDAVLEFSLLALFVGICGYAVRLIFTTMRGDEAARAAARAARAPELTVVEAHRTVEALIEAVAAPGEPDVVEALHRLTEALEEEAALEADRRAEVAEVLQDLSEAAEAPAGERRPGRIHAEVELLGRVASTAPRFGRAWSTWGPVVSGRLLPPP
;
A
#
# COMPACT_ATOMS: atom_id res chain seq x y z
N MET A 1 38.09 47.74 42.30
CA MET A 1 38.41 47.17 40.97
C MET A 1 38.16 45.65 41.01
N GLN A 2 36.91 45.24 41.28
CA GLN A 2 36.50 43.81 41.34
C GLN A 2 35.09 43.57 40.75
N ALA A 3 34.32 44.62 40.47
CA ALA A 3 32.96 44.49 39.93
C ALA A 3 32.90 44.38 38.39
N PHE A 4 33.96 44.77 37.67
CA PHE A 4 33.96 44.79 36.20
C PHE A 4 34.23 43.41 35.57
N ASP A 5 34.96 42.53 36.27
CA ASP A 5 35.29 41.18 35.79
C ASP A 5 34.06 40.26 35.76
N ALA A 6 33.24 40.31 36.82
CA ALA A 6 32.05 39.48 36.95
C ALA A 6 30.97 39.80 35.90
N VAL A 7 30.89 41.05 35.44
CA VAL A 7 29.91 41.49 34.42
C VAL A 7 30.34 41.03 33.01
N LEU A 8 31.65 40.94 32.75
CA LEU A 8 32.19 40.42 31.50
C LEU A 8 32.05 38.90 31.41
N GLU A 9 32.29 38.16 32.50
CA GLU A 9 32.04 36.70 32.53
C GLU A 9 30.56 36.36 32.34
N PHE A 10 29.64 37.08 32.99
CA PHE A 10 28.20 36.83 32.82
C PHE A 10 27.70 37.15 31.40
N SER A 11 28.21 38.23 30.80
CA SER A 11 27.88 38.60 29.42
C SER A 11 28.38 37.57 28.40
N LEU A 12 29.58 37.02 28.61
CA LEU A 12 30.14 35.96 27.77
C LEU A 12 29.38 34.63 27.93
N LEU A 13 28.98 34.28 29.16
CA LEU A 13 28.18 33.08 29.43
C LEU A 13 26.78 33.18 28.80
N ALA A 14 26.14 34.36 28.87
CA ALA A 14 24.85 34.60 28.25
C ALA A 14 24.91 34.53 26.70
N LEU A 15 25.97 35.07 26.09
CA LEU A 15 26.23 34.93 24.65
C LEU A 15 26.50 33.47 24.27
N PHE A 16 27.25 32.73 25.07
CA PHE A 16 27.55 31.32 24.82
C PHE A 16 26.29 30.45 24.90
N VAL A 17 25.45 30.65 25.92
CA VAL A 17 24.15 29.95 26.05
C VAL A 17 23.19 30.32 24.92
N GLY A 18 23.16 31.59 24.51
CA GLY A 18 22.35 32.05 23.37
C GLY A 18 22.79 31.47 22.03
N ILE A 19 24.10 31.45 21.76
CA ILE A 19 24.69 30.89 20.53
C ILE A 19 24.53 29.36 20.52
N CYS A 20 24.77 28.68 21.63
CA CYS A 20 24.54 27.24 21.74
C CYS A 20 23.05 26.90 21.59
N GLY A 21 22.14 27.67 22.18
CA GLY A 21 20.69 27.48 22.02
C GLY A 21 20.21 27.71 20.58
N TYR A 22 20.76 28.72 19.89
CA TYR A 22 20.46 29.00 18.48
C TYR A 22 21.02 27.92 17.56
N ALA A 23 22.25 27.46 17.80
CA ALA A 23 22.87 26.36 17.05
C ALA A 23 22.12 25.03 17.26
N VAL A 24 21.73 24.70 18.50
CA VAL A 24 20.91 23.51 18.80
C VAL A 24 19.54 23.63 18.15
N ARG A 25 18.89 24.80 18.17
CA ARG A 25 17.61 25.02 17.48
C ARG A 25 17.75 24.92 15.96
N LEU A 26 18.83 25.44 15.38
CA LEU A 26 19.14 25.31 13.96
C LEU A 26 19.38 23.85 13.56
N ILE A 27 20.19 23.12 14.33
CA ILE A 27 20.44 21.68 14.15
C ILE A 27 19.12 20.90 14.31
N PHE A 28 18.28 21.24 15.27
CA PHE A 28 17.00 20.57 15.48
C PHE A 28 15.99 20.88 14.37
N THR A 29 15.97 22.11 13.82
CA THR A 29 15.14 22.45 12.66
C THR A 29 15.64 21.84 11.36
N THR A 30 16.96 21.75 11.16
CA THR A 30 17.53 21.06 9.99
C THR A 30 17.34 19.55 10.11
N MET A 31 17.56 18.94 11.28
CA MET A 31 17.29 17.52 11.51
C MET A 31 15.82 17.16 11.36
N ARG A 32 14.89 17.99 11.84
CA ARG A 32 13.44 17.77 11.68
C ARG A 32 12.97 17.99 10.24
N GLY A 33 13.59 18.93 9.52
CA GLY A 33 13.39 19.11 8.08
C GLY A 33 13.91 17.93 7.28
N ASP A 34 15.03 17.36 7.69
CA ASP A 34 15.63 16.17 7.08
C ASP A 34 14.85 14.90 7.42
N GLU A 35 14.30 14.76 8.63
CA GLU A 35 13.38 13.68 8.98
C GLU A 35 12.04 13.80 8.25
N ALA A 36 11.49 15.01 8.10
CA ALA A 36 10.30 15.23 7.29
C ALA A 36 10.55 14.98 5.80
N ALA A 37 11.72 15.37 5.27
CA ALA A 37 12.13 15.09 3.90
C ALA A 37 12.44 13.61 3.68
N ARG A 38 13.02 12.91 4.67
CA ARG A 38 13.26 11.45 4.65
C ARG A 38 11.97 10.67 4.90
N ALA A 39 11.02 11.21 5.65
CA ALA A 39 9.68 10.65 5.81
C ALA A 39 8.84 10.87 4.55
N ALA A 40 8.92 12.03 3.90
CA ALA A 40 8.32 12.30 2.60
C ALA A 40 8.99 11.49 1.48
N ALA A 41 10.31 11.32 1.53
CA ALA A 41 11.06 10.45 0.61
C ALA A 41 10.88 8.97 0.92
N ARG A 42 10.48 8.58 2.15
CA ARG A 42 10.00 7.22 2.49
C ARG A 42 8.54 7.03 2.13
N ALA A 43 7.70 8.04 2.21
CA ALA A 43 6.32 7.99 1.74
C ALA A 43 6.29 7.90 0.20
N ALA A 44 7.18 8.63 -0.48
CA ALA A 44 7.42 8.50 -1.93
C ALA A 44 8.23 7.25 -2.33
N ARG A 45 8.62 6.42 -1.35
CA ARG A 45 9.42 5.18 -1.54
C ARG A 45 8.88 4.04 -0.68
N ALA A 46 7.62 4.12 -0.26
CA ALA A 46 6.81 2.93 -0.15
C ALA A 46 6.57 2.50 -1.60
N PRO A 47 6.52 1.21 -1.92
CA PRO A 47 5.95 0.83 -3.19
C PRO A 47 4.51 1.32 -3.16
N GLU A 48 4.23 2.53 -3.67
CA GLU A 48 3.04 2.71 -4.47
C GLU A 48 3.21 1.64 -5.53
N LEU A 49 2.68 0.44 -5.28
CA LEU A 49 2.43 -0.54 -6.31
C LEU A 49 1.55 0.22 -7.29
N THR A 50 2.21 0.85 -8.26
CA THR A 50 1.50 1.55 -9.31
C THR A 50 0.60 0.49 -9.91
N VAL A 51 -0.61 0.86 -10.34
CA VAL A 51 -1.56 -0.10 -10.91
C VAL A 51 -0.88 -1.00 -11.96
N VAL A 52 0.10 -0.44 -12.68
CA VAL A 52 0.99 -1.11 -13.64
C VAL A 52 1.92 -2.16 -13.01
N GLU A 53 2.50 -1.91 -11.84
CA GLU A 53 3.32 -2.88 -11.10
C GLU A 53 2.47 -3.98 -10.45
N ALA A 54 1.29 -3.64 -9.93
CA ALA A 54 0.33 -4.64 -9.45
C ALA A 54 -0.17 -5.50 -10.63
N HIS A 55 -0.44 -4.90 -11.79
CA HIS A 55 -0.78 -5.61 -13.02
C HIS A 55 0.33 -6.57 -13.45
N ARG A 56 1.58 -6.13 -13.54
CA ARG A 56 2.71 -7.01 -13.87
C ARG A 56 2.90 -8.13 -12.86
N THR A 57 2.63 -7.87 -11.59
CA THR A 57 2.75 -8.88 -10.53
C THR A 57 1.62 -9.90 -10.65
N VAL A 58 0.40 -9.44 -10.94
CA VAL A 58 -0.77 -10.30 -11.19
C VAL A 58 -0.60 -11.10 -12.49
N GLU A 59 -0.10 -10.52 -13.59
CA GLU A 59 0.23 -11.26 -14.82
C GLU A 59 1.30 -12.33 -14.59
N ALA A 60 2.36 -12.01 -13.83
CA ALA A 60 3.41 -12.96 -13.49
C ALA A 60 2.91 -14.10 -12.58
N LEU A 61 2.01 -13.82 -11.64
CA LEU A 61 1.34 -14.81 -10.79
C LEU A 61 0.33 -15.63 -11.60
N ILE A 62 -0.40 -15.03 -12.53
CA ILE A 62 -1.33 -15.69 -13.47
C ILE A 62 -0.60 -16.77 -14.30
N GLU A 63 0.60 -16.47 -14.80
CA GLU A 63 1.43 -17.46 -15.50
C GLU A 63 1.91 -18.60 -14.59
N ALA A 64 2.08 -18.35 -13.28
CA ALA A 64 2.46 -19.37 -12.30
C ALA A 64 1.27 -20.22 -11.81
N VAL A 65 0.08 -19.65 -11.65
CA VAL A 65 -1.21 -20.35 -11.36
C VAL A 65 -1.66 -21.25 -12.53
N ALA A 66 -1.13 -21.06 -13.74
CA ALA A 66 -1.38 -21.98 -14.85
C ALA A 66 -0.86 -23.41 -14.56
N ALA A 67 0.04 -23.60 -13.59
CA ALA A 67 0.62 -24.90 -13.26
C ALA A 67 -0.26 -25.84 -12.40
N PRO A 68 -1.09 -25.39 -11.42
CA PRO A 68 -1.91 -26.29 -10.60
C PRO A 68 -3.33 -26.58 -11.12
N GLY A 69 -3.80 -25.98 -12.22
CA GLY A 69 -4.99 -26.46 -12.95
C GLY A 69 -6.32 -25.71 -12.74
N GLU A 70 -6.30 -24.43 -12.38
CA GLU A 70 -7.52 -23.60 -12.28
C GLU A 70 -7.53 -22.43 -13.30
N PRO A 71 -7.50 -22.70 -14.62
CA PRO A 71 -7.41 -21.67 -15.67
C PRO A 71 -8.60 -20.69 -15.63
N ASP A 72 -9.76 -21.14 -15.16
CA ASP A 72 -10.95 -20.28 -15.01
C ASP A 72 -10.73 -19.17 -13.97
N VAL A 73 -10.00 -19.47 -12.87
CA VAL A 73 -9.71 -18.50 -11.80
C VAL A 73 -8.67 -17.51 -12.29
N VAL A 74 -7.68 -17.99 -13.04
CA VAL A 74 -6.65 -17.16 -13.67
C VAL A 74 -7.28 -16.14 -14.62
N GLU A 75 -8.13 -16.60 -15.53
CA GLU A 75 -8.86 -15.72 -16.44
C GLU A 75 -9.75 -14.73 -15.65
N ALA A 76 -10.43 -15.20 -14.59
CA ALA A 76 -11.25 -14.34 -13.75
C ALA A 76 -10.43 -13.20 -13.11
N LEU A 77 -9.26 -13.51 -12.54
CA LEU A 77 -8.38 -12.52 -11.92
C LEU A 77 -7.80 -11.55 -12.97
N HIS A 78 -7.46 -12.03 -14.16
CA HIS A 78 -7.03 -11.19 -15.28
C HIS A 78 -8.11 -10.16 -15.66
N ARG A 79 -9.35 -10.64 -15.86
CA ARG A 79 -10.49 -9.79 -16.25
C ARG A 79 -10.86 -8.76 -15.19
N LEU A 80 -10.72 -9.12 -13.92
CA LEU A 80 -10.94 -8.20 -12.81
C LEU A 80 -9.86 -7.11 -12.76
N THR A 81 -8.61 -7.46 -13.06
CA THR A 81 -7.49 -6.53 -13.11
C THR A 81 -7.64 -5.56 -14.28
N GLU A 82 -7.95 -6.04 -15.49
CA GLU A 82 -8.27 -5.18 -16.65
C GLU A 82 -9.40 -4.19 -16.32
N ALA A 83 -10.47 -4.68 -15.69
CA ALA A 83 -11.61 -3.84 -15.34
C ALA A 83 -11.27 -2.78 -14.28
N LEU A 84 -10.33 -3.06 -13.38
CA LEU A 84 -9.84 -2.13 -12.37
C LEU A 84 -9.03 -0.98 -13.00
N GLU A 85 -8.25 -1.28 -14.04
CA GLU A 85 -7.47 -0.28 -14.77
C GLU A 85 -8.35 0.70 -15.54
N GLU A 86 -9.40 0.17 -16.18
CA GLU A 86 -10.37 0.98 -16.92
C GLU A 86 -11.34 1.75 -16.01
N GLU A 87 -11.36 1.45 -14.71
CA GLU A 87 -12.29 2.05 -13.76
C GLU A 87 -11.83 3.45 -13.33
N ALA A 88 -12.32 4.46 -14.03
CA ALA A 88 -12.07 5.87 -13.72
C ALA A 88 -12.80 6.37 -12.46
N ALA A 89 -13.85 5.67 -11.98
CA ALA A 89 -14.61 6.11 -10.81
C ALA A 89 -13.89 5.85 -9.47
N LEU A 90 -12.83 5.04 -9.47
CA LEU A 90 -12.03 4.75 -8.29
C LEU A 90 -10.86 5.73 -8.14
N GLU A 91 -10.72 6.27 -6.93
CA GLU A 91 -9.54 7.03 -6.51
C GLU A 91 -8.30 6.12 -6.47
N ALA A 92 -7.12 6.72 -6.59
CA ALA A 92 -5.85 5.99 -6.67
C ALA A 92 -5.64 5.06 -5.47
N ASP A 93 -5.90 5.53 -4.25
CA ASP A 93 -5.74 4.75 -3.02
C ASP A 93 -6.66 3.52 -3.00
N ARG A 94 -7.92 3.69 -3.42
CA ARG A 94 -8.88 2.58 -3.53
C ARG A 94 -8.51 1.61 -4.64
N ARG A 95 -7.98 2.11 -5.76
CA ARG A 95 -7.50 1.26 -6.85
C ARG A 95 -6.30 0.42 -6.41
N ALA A 96 -5.38 0.99 -5.63
CA ALA A 96 -4.25 0.28 -5.04
C ALA A 96 -4.72 -0.81 -4.06
N GLU A 97 -5.64 -0.49 -3.15
CA GLU A 97 -6.22 -1.47 -2.21
C GLU A 97 -6.87 -2.66 -2.94
N VAL A 98 -7.63 -2.39 -4.01
CA VAL A 98 -8.26 -3.45 -4.81
C VAL A 98 -7.20 -4.29 -5.54
N ALA A 99 -6.15 -3.65 -6.05
CA ALA A 99 -5.06 -4.34 -6.72
C ALA A 99 -4.28 -5.26 -5.76
N GLU A 100 -4.01 -4.82 -4.53
CA GLU A 100 -3.43 -5.65 -3.47
C GLU A 100 -4.31 -6.85 -3.15
N VAL A 101 -5.63 -6.65 -3.07
CA VAL A 101 -6.59 -7.74 -2.80
C VAL A 101 -6.63 -8.75 -3.96
N LEU A 102 -6.56 -8.29 -5.21
CA LEU A 102 -6.48 -9.17 -6.38
C LEU A 102 -5.16 -9.97 -6.39
N GLN A 103 -4.05 -9.35 -5.96
CA GLN A 103 -2.78 -10.04 -5.78
C GLN A 103 -2.88 -11.11 -4.69
N ASP A 104 -3.43 -10.78 -3.52
CA ASP A 104 -3.62 -11.73 -2.42
C ASP A 104 -4.46 -12.95 -2.84
N LEU A 105 -5.52 -12.72 -3.63
CA LEU A 105 -6.35 -13.80 -4.19
C LEU A 105 -5.60 -14.64 -5.22
N SER A 106 -4.69 -14.02 -5.98
CA SER A 106 -3.82 -14.74 -6.92
C SER A 106 -2.86 -15.66 -6.17
N GLU A 107 -2.21 -15.16 -5.12
CA GLU A 107 -1.36 -15.97 -4.24
C GLU A 107 -2.15 -17.12 -3.57
N ALA A 108 -3.39 -16.85 -3.16
CA ALA A 108 -4.28 -17.87 -2.60
C ALA A 108 -4.69 -18.94 -3.63
N ALA A 109 -4.79 -18.57 -4.92
CA ALA A 109 -5.10 -19.50 -6.01
C ALA A 109 -3.92 -20.43 -6.32
N GLU A 110 -2.67 -19.95 -6.19
CA GLU A 110 -1.46 -20.77 -6.33
C GLU A 110 -1.36 -21.84 -5.24
N ALA A 111 -1.80 -21.52 -4.03
CA ALA A 111 -1.74 -22.45 -2.91
C ALA A 111 -2.61 -23.69 -3.16
N PRO A 112 -2.12 -24.91 -2.84
CA PRO A 112 -2.92 -26.12 -2.85
C PRO A 112 -4.20 -25.95 -2.03
N ALA A 113 -5.32 -26.55 -2.45
CA ALA A 113 -6.62 -26.36 -1.80
C ALA A 113 -6.62 -26.59 -0.28
N GLY A 114 -5.79 -27.48 0.24
CA GLY A 114 -5.65 -27.76 1.68
C GLY A 114 -4.82 -26.72 2.47
N GLU A 115 -4.08 -25.85 1.80
CA GLU A 115 -3.23 -24.80 2.39
C GLU A 115 -3.85 -23.40 2.27
N ARG A 116 -4.93 -23.28 1.50
CA ARG A 116 -5.72 -22.06 1.36
C ARG A 116 -6.28 -21.63 2.71
N ARG A 117 -6.32 -20.32 2.96
CA ARG A 117 -6.89 -19.72 4.17
C ARG A 117 -8.30 -19.19 3.86
N PRO A 118 -9.37 -20.00 4.02
CA PRO A 118 -10.70 -19.64 3.54
C PRO A 118 -11.26 -18.38 4.21
N GLY A 119 -10.94 -18.13 5.48
CA GLY A 119 -11.34 -16.89 6.17
C GLY A 119 -10.72 -15.63 5.58
N ARG A 120 -9.49 -15.72 5.05
CA ARG A 120 -8.81 -14.60 4.37
C ARG A 120 -9.43 -14.36 3.00
N ILE A 121 -9.59 -15.42 2.21
CA ILE A 121 -10.22 -15.37 0.88
C ILE A 121 -11.65 -14.81 0.98
N HIS A 122 -12.41 -15.19 2.00
CA HIS A 122 -13.76 -14.67 2.21
C HIS A 122 -13.76 -13.16 2.48
N ALA A 123 -12.84 -12.67 3.30
CA ALA A 123 -12.72 -11.24 3.60
C ALA A 123 -12.34 -10.43 2.34
N GLU A 124 -11.44 -10.97 1.52
CA GLU A 124 -11.00 -10.39 0.24
C GLU A 124 -12.15 -10.33 -0.77
N VAL A 125 -12.88 -11.44 -0.95
CA VAL A 125 -14.08 -11.50 -1.82
C VAL A 125 -15.16 -10.51 -1.37
N GLU A 126 -15.41 -10.38 -0.07
CA GLU A 126 -16.36 -9.38 0.45
C GLU A 126 -15.90 -7.94 0.16
N LEU A 127 -14.61 -7.65 0.30
CA LEU A 127 -14.06 -6.33 0.02
C LEU A 127 -14.25 -5.97 -1.45
N LEU A 128 -13.91 -6.89 -2.36
CA LEU A 128 -14.13 -6.70 -3.80
C LEU A 128 -15.61 -6.51 -4.12
N GLY A 129 -16.51 -7.26 -3.48
CA GLY A 129 -17.96 -7.08 -3.61
C GLY A 129 -18.45 -5.70 -3.16
N ARG A 130 -17.90 -5.15 -2.06
CA ARG A 130 -18.22 -3.78 -1.61
C ARG A 130 -17.75 -2.76 -2.63
N VAL A 131 -16.52 -2.88 -3.14
CA VAL A 131 -15.98 -1.95 -4.15
C VAL A 131 -16.78 -2.02 -5.45
N ALA A 132 -17.14 -3.23 -5.90
CA ALA A 132 -17.98 -3.48 -7.06
C ALA A 132 -19.32 -2.75 -7.01
N SER A 133 -19.88 -2.50 -5.83
CA SER A 133 -21.14 -1.74 -5.69
C SER A 133 -20.99 -0.25 -6.00
N THR A 134 -19.78 0.29 -5.89
CA THR A 134 -19.46 1.71 -6.08
C THR A 134 -18.70 2.01 -7.37
N ALA A 135 -18.19 0.98 -8.04
CA ALA A 135 -17.35 1.06 -9.23
C ALA A 135 -18.07 0.41 -10.43
N PRO A 136 -18.71 1.17 -11.34
CA PRO A 136 -19.63 0.59 -12.34
C PRO A 136 -18.99 -0.37 -13.36
N ARG A 137 -17.75 -0.11 -13.82
CA ARG A 137 -17.03 -1.00 -14.72
C ARG A 137 -16.53 -2.22 -13.97
N PHE A 138 -15.85 -1.99 -12.85
CA PHE A 138 -15.36 -3.07 -12.01
C PHE A 138 -16.50 -3.98 -11.53
N GLY A 139 -17.64 -3.40 -11.16
CA GLY A 139 -18.83 -4.12 -10.73
C GLY A 139 -19.45 -5.02 -11.80
N ARG A 140 -19.39 -4.62 -13.09
CA ARG A 140 -19.80 -5.49 -14.19
C ARG A 140 -18.86 -6.69 -14.33
N ALA A 141 -17.55 -6.45 -14.30
CA ALA A 141 -16.58 -7.54 -14.33
C ALA A 141 -16.76 -8.47 -13.12
N TRP A 142 -16.93 -7.91 -11.92
CA TRP A 142 -17.20 -8.65 -10.69
C TRP A 142 -18.47 -9.49 -10.76
N SER A 143 -19.55 -8.99 -11.35
CA SER A 143 -20.79 -9.78 -11.51
C SER A 143 -20.62 -11.01 -12.41
N THR A 144 -19.63 -10.99 -13.31
CA THR A 144 -19.33 -12.10 -14.22
C THR A 144 -18.34 -13.06 -13.60
N TRP A 145 -17.25 -12.52 -13.02
CA TRP A 145 -16.07 -13.28 -12.63
C TRP A 145 -15.95 -13.51 -11.12
N GLY A 146 -16.58 -12.68 -10.29
CA GLY A 146 -16.64 -12.85 -8.84
C GLY A 146 -17.17 -14.23 -8.41
N PRO A 147 -18.26 -14.76 -9.01
CA PRO A 147 -18.74 -16.10 -8.72
C PRO A 147 -17.73 -17.21 -9.03
N VAL A 148 -16.91 -17.04 -10.08
CA VAL A 148 -15.86 -18.00 -10.45
C VAL A 148 -14.78 -18.02 -9.38
N VAL A 149 -14.29 -16.85 -8.95
CA VAL A 149 -13.31 -16.72 -7.87
C VAL A 149 -13.85 -17.34 -6.58
N SER A 150 -15.06 -16.95 -6.16
CA SER A 150 -15.64 -17.47 -4.92
C SER A 150 -15.92 -18.97 -4.95
N GLY A 151 -16.44 -19.49 -6.07
CA GLY A 151 -16.85 -20.90 -6.18
C GLY A 151 -15.67 -21.87 -6.29
N ARG A 152 -14.48 -21.36 -6.64
CA ARG A 152 -13.27 -22.15 -6.84
C ARG A 152 -12.28 -22.02 -5.68
N LEU A 153 -12.19 -20.84 -5.08
CA LEU A 153 -11.26 -20.57 -3.97
C LEU A 153 -11.85 -20.82 -2.59
N LEU A 154 -13.18 -20.72 -2.42
CA LEU A 154 -13.83 -21.04 -1.15
C LEU A 154 -14.34 -22.50 -1.15
N PRO A 155 -14.25 -23.19 0.00
CA PRO A 155 -14.91 -24.48 0.15
C PRO A 155 -16.43 -24.31 0.02
N PRO A 156 -17.15 -25.32 -0.51
CA PRO A 156 -18.60 -25.30 -0.53
C PRO A 156 -19.16 -25.20 0.91
N PRO A 157 -20.30 -24.51 1.09
CA PRO A 157 -20.94 -24.35 2.40
C PRO A 157 -21.41 -25.67 3.01
#